data_AF-A0A7D8UYQ1-F1
#
_entry.id   AF-A0A7D8UYQ1-F1
#
_cell.length_a   1.000
_cell.length_b   1.000
_cell.length_c   1.000
_cell.angle_alpha   90.00
_cell.angle_beta   90.00
_cell.angle_gamma   90.00
#
_symmetry.space_group_name_H-M   'P 1'
#
loop_
_entity.id
_entity.type
_entity.pdbx_description
1 polymer ?
#
loop_
_entity_poly.entity_id
_entity_poly.type
_entity_poly.pdbx_seq_one_letter_code
_entity_poly.pdbx_strand_id
1 'polypeptide(L)'
;MDDALVCQRCHQPLLRDPTVANLTSSQYALIAGTLPAPARPAQLSPAAKLAAQPPGAHDAAAAWAGANPIAESYVLLPEASPTAAGAGAGASAPGGTALAAKLDTLLSRRTDIDHPLCTECTGLFQAQLQRELEELTRERDAYIAFERNLRLRAGDEWDALVAHRAELEAEEARLAATLREREAELAGVQADEAAVKVAEADVERDEAEFLKAHAEQATHITQLGHALASAKTQLLLSSSLLQHLESTNVWNDAFQIGHAPLLADVGRSAVTVGTINGLRLGGRPTVEWDEINAAWGLVALCIDRLAFKVGCTFET
;
A
#
# COMPACT_ATOMS: atom_id res chain seq x y z
N MET A 1 35.16 69.77 -39.88
CA MET A 1 33.73 69.96 -39.63
C MET A 1 33.62 70.12 -38.14
N ASP A 2 33.28 71.32 -37.69
CA ASP A 2 33.16 71.62 -36.26
C ASP A 2 32.00 70.78 -35.71
N ASP A 3 32.31 69.74 -34.94
CA ASP A 3 31.31 69.00 -34.17
C ASP A 3 30.75 69.95 -33.10
N ALA A 4 29.76 70.75 -33.49
CA ALA A 4 29.02 71.60 -32.57
C ALA A 4 28.27 70.67 -31.61
N LEU A 5 28.74 70.57 -30.37
CA LEU A 5 28.01 69.85 -29.33
C LEU A 5 26.67 70.56 -29.13
N VAL A 6 25.59 69.81 -29.30
CA VAL A 6 24.22 70.33 -29.15
C VAL A 6 23.66 69.85 -27.81
N CYS A 7 22.96 70.73 -27.10
CA CYS A 7 22.25 70.33 -25.89
C CYS A 7 21.17 69.29 -26.22
N GLN A 8 21.17 68.15 -25.56
CA GLN A 8 20.21 67.08 -25.81
C GLN A 8 18.74 67.50 -25.60
N ARG A 9 18.48 68.39 -24.63
CA ARG A 9 17.12 68.74 -24.22
C ARG A 9 16.54 69.94 -24.98
N CYS A 10 17.35 70.97 -25.26
CA CYS A 10 16.89 72.18 -25.96
C CYS A 10 17.37 72.26 -27.42
N HIS A 11 18.20 71.32 -27.88
CA HIS A 11 18.78 71.27 -29.22
C HIS A 11 19.53 72.54 -29.67
N GLN A 12 19.97 73.37 -28.73
CA GLN A 12 20.78 74.57 -29.00
C GLN A 12 22.27 74.25 -29.03
N PRO A 13 23.07 74.95 -29.86
CA PRO A 13 24.51 74.77 -29.90
C PRO A 13 25.13 75.22 -28.57
N LEU A 14 25.91 74.34 -27.96
CA LEU A 14 26.62 74.64 -26.72
C LEU A 14 27.84 75.51 -27.03
N LEU A 15 27.85 76.71 -26.46
CA LEU A 15 29.02 77.56 -26.47
C LEU A 15 29.93 77.17 -25.31
N ARG A 16 31.19 76.88 -25.61
CA ARG A 16 32.21 76.67 -24.59
C ARG A 16 32.45 77.98 -23.84
N ASP A 17 32.68 77.87 -22.54
CA ASP A 17 33.12 79.02 -21.74
C ASP A 17 34.45 79.58 -22.34
N PRO A 18 34.58 80.90 -22.53
CA PRO A 18 35.78 81.53 -23.10
C PRO A 18 37.08 81.21 -22.33
N THR A 19 36.98 80.83 -21.05
CA THR A 19 38.12 80.40 -20.23
C THR A 19 38.65 79.02 -20.63
N VAL A 20 37.79 78.13 -21.13
CA VAL A 20 38.13 76.77 -21.58
C VAL A 20 38.62 76.78 -23.03
N ALA A 21 38.19 77.75 -23.84
CA ALA A 21 38.63 77.90 -25.22
C ALA A 21 40.13 78.28 -25.35
N ASN A 22 40.72 78.90 -24.33
CA ASN A 22 42.11 79.40 -24.32
C ASN A 22 42.99 78.68 -23.28
N LEU A 23 42.89 77.36 -23.18
CA LEU A 23 43.67 76.57 -22.22
C LEU A 23 45.16 76.49 -22.58
N THR A 24 46.02 76.65 -21.58
CA THR A 24 47.45 76.34 -21.67
C THR A 24 47.72 74.86 -21.33
N SER A 25 48.84 74.30 -21.81
CA SER A 25 49.16 72.88 -21.61
C SER A 25 49.28 72.45 -20.14
N SER A 26 49.67 73.36 -19.23
CA SER A 26 49.76 73.10 -17.79
C SER A 26 48.38 73.09 -17.12
N GLN A 27 47.45 73.97 -17.54
CA GLN A 27 46.07 73.99 -17.06
C GLN A 27 45.32 72.71 -17.47
N TYR A 28 45.53 72.23 -18.69
CA TYR A 28 44.97 70.95 -19.14
C TYR A 28 45.44 69.77 -18.26
N ALA A 29 46.74 69.71 -17.94
CA ALA A 29 47.31 68.63 -17.13
C ALA A 29 46.76 68.60 -15.70
N LEU A 30 46.53 69.78 -15.11
CA LEU A 30 45.91 69.91 -13.78
C LEU A 30 44.46 69.42 -13.80
N ILE A 31 43.66 69.86 -14.77
CA ILE A 31 42.25 69.45 -14.89
C ILE A 31 42.14 67.95 -15.14
N ALA A 32 42.97 67.39 -16.03
CA ALA A 32 43.01 65.96 -16.31
C ALA A 32 43.40 65.10 -15.09
N GLY A 33 44.13 65.68 -14.12
CA GLY A 33 44.50 65.02 -12.87
C GLY A 33 43.42 65.09 -11.78
N THR A 34 42.55 66.11 -11.80
CA THR A 34 41.47 66.28 -10.81
C THR A 34 40.17 65.57 -11.18
N LEU A 35 40.02 65.13 -12.43
CA LEU A 35 38.80 64.44 -12.88
C LEU A 35 38.67 63.07 -12.22
N PRO A 36 37.45 62.68 -11.79
CA PRO A 36 37.22 61.38 -11.17
C PRO A 36 37.67 60.25 -12.10
N ALA A 37 38.21 59.19 -11.51
CA ALA A 37 38.56 57.98 -12.24
C ALA A 37 37.28 57.42 -12.92
N PRO A 38 37.39 56.86 -14.15
CA PRO A 38 36.24 56.27 -14.81
C PRO A 38 35.60 55.22 -13.89
N ALA A 39 34.27 55.23 -13.81
CA ALA A 39 33.53 54.25 -13.01
C ALA A 39 33.92 52.85 -13.49
N ARG A 40 34.66 52.12 -12.66
CA ARG A 40 35.03 50.73 -12.98
C ARG A 40 33.72 49.94 -12.97
N PRO A 41 33.33 49.24 -14.05
CA PRO A 41 32.16 48.38 -14.01
C PRO A 41 32.34 47.43 -12.84
N ALA A 42 31.35 47.42 -11.94
CA ALA A 42 31.45 46.69 -10.69
C ALA A 42 31.60 45.19 -10.99
N GLN A 43 32.83 44.69 -10.89
CA GLN A 43 33.22 43.29 -11.10
C GLN A 43 32.73 42.37 -9.95
N LEU A 44 32.02 42.92 -8.97
CA LEU A 44 31.51 42.19 -7.83
C LEU A 44 30.24 41.43 -8.22
N SER A 45 30.16 40.17 -7.78
CA SER A 45 28.96 39.35 -7.94
C SER A 45 27.76 40.00 -7.22
N PRO A 46 26.53 39.72 -7.66
CA PRO A 46 25.31 40.26 -7.03
C PRO A 46 25.27 40.03 -5.50
N ALA A 47 25.72 38.88 -5.03
CA ALA A 47 25.83 38.57 -3.60
C ALA A 47 26.82 39.49 -2.84
N ALA A 48 27.96 39.80 -3.45
CA ALA A 48 28.94 40.72 -2.87
C ALA A 48 28.45 42.18 -2.87
N LYS A 49 27.61 42.57 -3.84
CA LYS A 49 26.95 43.88 -3.87
C LYS A 49 25.90 44.00 -2.77
N LEU A 50 25.17 42.92 -2.50
CA LEU A 50 24.19 42.84 -1.41
C LEU A 50 24.85 42.96 -0.03
N ALA A 51 26.01 42.31 0.13
CA ALA A 51 26.82 42.39 1.35
C ALA A 51 27.47 43.76 1.59
N ALA A 52 27.65 44.56 0.54
CA ALA A 52 28.19 45.92 0.63
C ALA A 52 27.14 46.99 0.93
N GLN A 53 25.85 46.63 1.00
CA GLN A 53 24.80 47.56 1.38
C GLN A 53 24.86 47.90 2.89
N PRO A 54 24.39 49.08 3.31
CA PRO A 54 24.35 49.45 4.71
C PRO A 54 23.51 48.45 5.52
N PRO A 55 23.85 48.21 6.80
CA PRO A 55 23.32 47.09 7.58
C PRO A 55 21.80 47.06 7.72
N GLY A 56 21.13 48.22 7.67
CA GLY A 56 19.66 48.31 7.72
C GLY A 56 18.93 47.83 6.47
N ALA A 57 19.64 47.58 5.36
CA ALA A 57 19.04 47.11 4.11
C ALA A 57 19.16 45.59 3.90
N HIS A 58 19.93 44.87 4.73
CA HIS A 58 20.18 43.43 4.54
C HIS A 58 18.94 42.57 4.71
N ASP A 59 18.04 42.90 5.66
CA ASP A 59 16.82 42.10 5.89
C ASP A 59 15.84 42.21 4.72
N ALA A 60 15.65 43.43 4.20
CA ALA A 60 14.84 43.67 3.01
C ALA A 60 15.47 43.04 1.76
N ALA A 61 16.80 43.07 1.65
CA ALA A 61 17.55 42.45 0.57
C ALA A 61 17.46 40.92 0.59
N ALA A 62 17.51 40.30 1.77
CA ALA A 62 17.33 38.85 1.94
C ALA A 62 15.89 38.41 1.62
N ALA A 63 14.89 39.19 2.05
CA ALA A 63 13.49 38.95 1.71
C ALA A 63 13.22 39.06 0.20
N TRP A 64 13.80 40.08 -0.46
CA TRP A 64 13.70 40.25 -1.91
C TRP A 64 14.40 39.12 -2.68
N ALA A 65 15.58 38.69 -2.23
CA ALA A 65 16.32 37.57 -2.84
C ALA A 65 15.56 36.24 -2.70
N GLY A 66 14.93 35.98 -1.54
CA GLY A 66 14.09 34.80 -1.33
C GLY A 66 12.81 34.79 -2.18
N ALA A 67 12.26 35.97 -2.47
CA ALA A 67 11.06 36.12 -3.29
C ALA A 67 11.33 36.08 -4.81
N ASN A 68 12.58 36.26 -5.26
CA ASN A 68 12.91 36.44 -6.68
C ASN A 68 14.14 35.62 -7.13
N PRO A 69 14.00 34.28 -7.26
CA PRO A 69 15.12 33.38 -7.60
C PRO A 69 15.62 33.48 -9.05
N ILE A 70 14.98 34.27 -9.92
CA ILE A 70 15.27 34.33 -11.37
C ILE A 70 16.35 35.37 -11.72
N ALA A 71 16.76 36.22 -10.78
CA ALA A 71 17.75 37.28 -11.00
C ALA A 71 19.19 36.77 -11.30
N GLU A 72 19.46 35.47 -11.17
CA GLU A 72 20.77 34.88 -11.47
C GLU A 72 21.06 34.65 -12.97
N SER A 73 20.09 34.90 -13.86
CA SER A 73 20.17 34.48 -15.27
C SER A 73 20.25 35.60 -16.32
N TYR A 74 20.71 36.82 -15.96
CA TYR A 74 20.87 37.88 -16.97
C TYR A 74 22.21 37.79 -17.70
N VAL A 75 22.16 37.45 -19.00
CA VAL A 75 23.31 37.47 -19.92
C VAL A 75 23.60 38.93 -20.33
N LEU A 76 24.74 39.47 -19.87
CA LEU A 76 25.28 40.71 -20.44
C LEU A 76 25.87 40.40 -21.83
N LEU A 77 25.30 41.00 -22.87
CA LEU A 77 25.99 41.13 -24.16
C LEU A 77 27.22 42.04 -23.97
N PRO A 78 28.42 41.62 -24.37
CA PRO A 78 29.58 42.50 -24.34
C PRO A 78 29.41 43.54 -25.44
N GLU A 79 29.23 44.81 -25.05
CA GLU A 79 29.47 45.91 -25.97
C GLU A 79 30.95 45.88 -26.39
N ALA A 80 31.16 45.87 -27.69
CA ALA A 80 32.48 45.81 -28.32
C ALA A 80 33.31 47.02 -27.88
N SER A 81 34.29 46.78 -27.01
CA SER A 81 35.41 47.70 -26.80
C SER A 81 36.31 47.65 -28.04
N PRO A 82 36.46 48.75 -28.81
CA PRO A 82 37.51 48.80 -29.82
C PRO A 82 38.86 48.88 -29.09
N THR A 83 39.61 47.79 -29.21
CA THR A 83 41.04 47.76 -28.96
C THR A 83 41.74 48.69 -29.95
N ALA A 84 42.46 49.70 -29.42
CA ALA A 84 43.46 50.45 -30.15
C ALA A 84 44.66 50.61 -29.21
N ALA A 85 45.68 49.75 -29.34
CA ALA A 85 46.81 49.94 -30.25
C ALA A 85 47.67 51.14 -29.84
N GLY A 86 48.87 50.83 -29.35
CA GLY A 86 49.88 51.84 -29.05
C GLY A 86 50.25 52.62 -30.31
N ALA A 87 50.37 53.94 -30.14
CA ALA A 87 50.98 54.82 -31.11
C ALA A 87 51.86 55.81 -30.35
N GLY A 88 53.16 55.55 -30.33
CA GLY A 88 54.16 56.58 -30.16
C GLY A 88 54.45 57.21 -31.52
N ALA A 89 54.33 58.53 -31.62
CA ALA A 89 55.12 59.40 -32.50
C ALA A 89 54.66 60.86 -32.29
N GLY A 90 55.62 61.75 -32.05
CA GLY A 90 55.35 63.18 -31.83
C GLY A 90 55.03 63.93 -33.11
N ALA A 91 54.28 65.03 -32.98
CA ALA A 91 54.48 66.30 -33.70
C ALA A 91 53.43 67.35 -33.30
N SER A 92 53.93 68.58 -33.11
CA SER A 92 53.25 69.89 -33.11
C SER A 92 52.30 70.25 -31.95
N ALA A 93 52.51 71.47 -31.42
CA ALA A 93 51.68 72.08 -30.39
C ALA A 93 50.26 72.34 -30.93
N PRO A 94 49.20 71.86 -30.25
CA PRO A 94 47.84 72.19 -30.64
C PRO A 94 47.56 73.65 -30.29
N GLY A 95 47.00 74.42 -31.23
CA GLY A 95 46.33 75.67 -30.89
C GLY A 95 45.22 75.42 -29.85
N GLY A 96 44.85 76.45 -29.07
CA GLY A 96 43.94 76.31 -27.91
C GLY A 96 42.64 75.54 -28.17
N THR A 97 42.13 75.57 -29.41
CA THR A 97 40.94 74.83 -29.85
C THR A 97 41.12 73.31 -29.84
N ALA A 98 42.31 72.79 -30.15
CA ALA A 98 42.61 71.37 -30.18
C ALA A 98 42.90 70.79 -28.78
N LEU A 99 43.32 71.62 -27.82
CA LEU A 99 43.44 71.21 -26.42
C LEU A 99 42.07 71.10 -25.74
N ALA A 100 41.14 72.00 -26.07
CA ALA A 100 39.74 71.93 -25.62
C ALA A 100 39.04 70.67 -26.14
N ALA A 101 39.22 70.31 -27.42
CA ALA A 101 38.66 69.07 -27.98
C ALA A 101 39.23 67.80 -27.32
N LYS A 102 40.53 67.81 -26.94
CA LYS A 102 41.15 66.74 -26.14
C LYS A 102 40.62 66.66 -24.71
N LEU A 103 40.07 67.74 -24.18
CA LEU A 103 39.50 67.78 -22.83
C LEU A 103 38.08 67.22 -22.88
N ASP A 104 37.28 67.58 -23.89
CA ASP A 104 35.93 67.04 -24.12
C ASP A 104 35.95 65.52 -24.36
N THR A 105 36.90 65.03 -25.17
CA THR A 105 37.06 63.58 -25.38
C THR A 105 37.51 62.84 -24.12
N LEU A 106 38.29 63.48 -23.24
CA LEU A 106 38.70 62.90 -21.96
C LEU A 106 37.54 62.91 -20.96
N LEU A 107 36.75 63.98 -20.91
CA LEU A 107 35.55 64.11 -20.08
C LEU A 107 34.50 63.07 -20.49
N SER A 108 34.14 63.04 -21.76
CA SER A 108 33.17 62.07 -22.31
C SER A 108 33.60 60.61 -22.10
N ARG A 109 34.91 60.32 -22.01
CA ARG A 109 35.41 58.97 -21.68
C ARG A 109 35.42 58.64 -20.18
N ARG A 110 35.44 59.63 -19.30
CA ARG A 110 35.55 59.44 -17.85
C ARG A 110 34.24 59.67 -17.10
N THR A 111 33.28 60.34 -17.73
CA THR A 111 31.93 60.55 -17.21
C THR A 111 30.94 59.80 -18.07
N ASP A 112 30.02 59.06 -17.46
CA ASP A 112 28.98 58.27 -18.14
C ASP A 112 27.85 59.13 -18.78
N ILE A 113 28.17 60.38 -19.12
CA ILE A 113 27.23 61.36 -19.67
C ILE A 113 27.58 61.52 -21.16
N ASP A 114 26.91 60.73 -22.00
CA ASP A 114 27.20 60.63 -23.44
C ASP A 114 26.77 61.87 -24.25
N HIS A 115 25.91 62.72 -23.69
CA HIS A 115 25.41 63.93 -24.35
C HIS A 115 25.36 65.12 -23.38
N PRO A 116 26.12 66.21 -23.64
CA PRO A 116 26.18 67.34 -22.74
C PRO A 116 24.86 68.13 -22.73
N LEU A 117 24.44 68.56 -21.54
CA LEU A 117 23.33 69.46 -21.33
C LEU A 117 23.86 70.90 -21.15
N CYS A 118 23.10 71.91 -21.58
CA CYS A 118 23.42 73.29 -21.24
C CYS A 118 23.25 73.52 -19.73
N THR A 119 23.82 74.61 -19.20
CA THR A 119 23.75 74.97 -17.77
C THR A 119 22.30 75.07 -17.27
N GLU A 120 21.41 75.66 -18.08
CA GLU A 120 19.99 75.80 -17.75
C GLU A 120 19.26 74.44 -17.73
N CYS A 121 19.51 73.58 -18.73
CA CYS A 121 18.91 72.24 -18.79
C CYS A 121 19.43 71.32 -17.68
N THR A 122 20.72 71.46 -17.31
CA THR A 122 21.32 70.76 -16.17
C THR A 122 20.70 71.22 -14.86
N GLY A 123 20.45 72.52 -14.68
CA GLY A 123 19.76 73.06 -13.51
C GLY A 123 18.34 72.52 -13.36
N LEU A 124 17.57 72.46 -14.46
CA LEU A 124 16.23 71.85 -14.45
C LEU A 124 16.27 70.35 -14.17
N PHE A 125 17.26 69.64 -14.70
CA PHE A 125 17.43 68.21 -14.46
C PHE A 125 17.83 67.91 -13.01
N GLN A 126 18.76 68.69 -12.44
CA GLN A 126 19.13 68.59 -11.03
C GLN A 126 17.93 68.86 -10.11
N ALA A 127 17.12 69.88 -10.42
CA ALA A 127 15.90 70.16 -9.65
C ALA A 127 14.88 69.01 -9.73
N GLN A 128 14.76 68.34 -10.88
CA GLN A 128 13.90 67.17 -11.02
C GLN A 128 14.42 65.97 -10.22
N LEU A 129 15.72 65.65 -10.34
CA LEU A 129 16.35 64.58 -9.56
C LEU A 129 16.28 64.83 -8.05
N GLN A 130 16.40 66.08 -7.62
CA GLN A 130 16.23 66.46 -6.21
C GLN A 130 14.80 66.18 -5.74
N ARG A 131 13.78 66.51 -6.53
CA ARG A 131 12.38 66.19 -6.20
C ARG A 131 12.14 64.69 -6.12
N GLU A 132 12.61 63.93 -7.10
CA GLU A 132 12.50 62.46 -7.11
C GLU A 132 13.20 61.84 -5.89
N LEU A 133 14.39 62.35 -5.52
CA LEU A 133 15.10 61.92 -4.33
C LEU A 133 14.32 62.26 -3.05
N GLU A 134 13.73 63.45 -2.96
CA GLU A 134 12.88 63.84 -1.83
C GLU A 134 11.61 62.98 -1.73
N GLU A 135 10.99 62.61 -2.84
CA GLU A 135 9.84 61.70 -2.86
C GLU A 135 10.22 60.30 -2.38
N LEU A 136 11.29 59.71 -2.94
CA LEU A 136 11.79 58.40 -2.53
C LEU A 136 12.25 58.36 -1.07
N THR A 137 12.86 59.43 -0.57
CA THR A 137 13.23 59.53 0.84
C THR A 137 12.02 59.60 1.76
N ARG A 138 10.97 60.34 1.38
CA ARG A 138 9.69 60.35 2.10
C ARG A 138 9.01 58.98 2.10
N GLU A 139 9.00 58.27 0.96
CA GLU A 139 8.45 56.91 0.86
C GLU A 139 9.22 55.93 1.75
N ARG A 140 10.55 55.95 1.68
CA ARG A 140 11.41 55.15 2.57
C ARG A 140 11.07 55.42 4.04
N ASP A 141 10.97 56.68 4.42
CA ASP A 141 10.71 57.06 5.81
C ASP A 141 9.29 56.64 6.25
N ALA A 142 8.31 56.69 5.33
CA ALA A 142 6.97 56.16 5.56
C ALA A 142 6.97 54.63 5.75
N TYR A 143 7.74 53.88 4.95
CA TYR A 143 7.89 52.43 5.12
C TYR A 143 8.58 52.08 6.44
N ILE A 144 9.64 52.79 6.81
CA ILE A 144 10.32 52.60 8.10
C ILE A 144 9.36 52.90 9.26
N ALA A 145 8.55 53.96 9.15
CA ALA A 145 7.55 54.29 10.17
C ALA A 145 6.45 53.22 10.26
N PHE A 146 5.97 52.70 9.12
CA PHE A 146 4.99 51.63 9.05
C PHE A 146 5.53 50.34 9.66
N GLU A 147 6.75 49.94 9.32
CA GLU A 147 7.41 48.75 9.88
C GLU A 147 7.57 48.87 11.40
N ARG A 148 8.02 50.03 11.89
CA ARG A 148 8.11 50.28 13.35
C ARG A 148 6.74 50.19 14.02
N ASN A 149 5.70 50.73 13.40
CA ASN A 149 4.34 50.64 13.93
C ASN A 149 3.84 49.19 13.97
N LEU A 150 4.13 48.42 12.92
CA LEU A 150 3.79 47.01 12.84
C LEU A 150 4.51 46.21 13.94
N ARG A 151 5.83 46.41 14.11
CA ARG A 151 6.60 45.76 15.19
C ARG A 151 6.09 46.14 16.59
N LEU A 152 5.63 47.37 16.80
CA LEU A 152 5.12 47.81 18.09
C LEU A 152 3.72 47.26 18.40
N ARG A 153 2.84 47.15 17.39
CA ARG A 153 1.46 46.66 17.57
C ARG A 153 1.34 45.15 17.51
N ALA A 154 2.14 44.53 16.65
CA ALA A 154 2.09 43.10 16.38
C ALA A 154 3.26 42.35 17.04
N GLY A 155 4.15 43.01 17.78
CA GLY A 155 5.26 42.33 18.48
C GLY A 155 4.76 41.25 19.44
N ASP A 156 3.84 41.63 20.34
CA ASP A 156 3.26 40.69 21.32
C ASP A 156 2.43 39.59 20.65
N GLU A 157 1.67 39.92 19.59
CA GLU A 157 0.90 38.94 18.80
C GLU A 157 1.80 37.99 18.01
N TRP A 158 2.91 38.50 17.47
CA TRP A 158 3.90 37.73 16.74
C TRP A 158 4.65 36.78 17.67
N ASP A 159 5.06 37.25 18.85
CA ASP A 159 5.69 36.42 19.87
C ASP A 159 4.73 35.31 20.35
N ALA A 160 3.44 35.63 20.52
CA ALA A 160 2.42 34.63 20.84
C ALA A 160 2.24 33.59 19.71
N LEU A 161 2.25 34.01 18.44
CA LEU A 161 2.18 33.10 17.30
C LEU A 161 3.43 32.22 17.17
N VAL A 162 4.62 32.76 17.48
CA VAL A 162 5.88 32.00 17.50
C VAL A 162 5.86 30.96 18.63
N ALA A 163 5.38 31.34 19.82
CA ALA A 163 5.21 30.40 20.93
C ALA A 163 4.20 29.29 20.57
N HIS A 164 3.06 29.65 20.00
CA HIS A 164 2.04 28.68 19.57
C HIS A 164 2.56 27.75 18.45
N ARG A 165 3.38 28.26 17.51
CA ARG A 165 4.06 27.42 16.52
C ARG A 165 4.98 26.41 17.20
N ALA A 166 5.78 26.83 18.16
CA ALA A 166 6.68 25.93 18.88
C ALA A 166 5.93 24.86 19.68
N GLU A 167 4.78 25.22 20.29
CA GLU A 167 3.89 24.27 20.95
C GLU A 167 3.34 23.22 19.97
N LEU A 168 2.82 23.66 18.81
CA LEU A 168 2.32 22.76 17.78
C LEU A 168 3.41 21.83 17.23
N GLU A 169 4.62 22.33 17.00
CA GLU A 169 5.75 21.51 16.54
C GLU A 169 6.13 20.44 17.57
N ALA A 170 6.09 20.77 18.87
CA ALA A 170 6.33 19.81 19.93
C ALA A 170 5.21 18.75 20.02
N GLU A 171 3.96 19.16 19.83
CA GLU A 171 2.83 18.23 19.77
C GLU A 171 2.90 17.31 18.56
N GLU A 172 3.22 17.84 17.37
CA GLU A 172 3.41 17.07 16.14
C GLU A 172 4.53 16.03 16.33
N ALA A 173 5.67 16.43 16.89
CA ALA A 173 6.78 15.52 17.17
C ALA A 173 6.36 14.39 18.13
N ARG A 174 5.60 14.71 19.18
CA ARG A 174 5.06 13.71 20.12
C ARG A 174 4.11 12.73 19.43
N LEU A 175 3.16 13.25 18.65
CA LEU A 175 2.18 12.41 17.93
C LEU A 175 2.88 11.53 16.89
N ALA A 176 3.86 12.06 16.17
CA ALA A 176 4.66 11.30 15.22
C ALA A 176 5.48 10.18 15.90
N ALA A 177 5.95 10.38 17.14
CA ALA A 177 6.61 9.32 17.90
C ALA A 177 5.62 8.20 18.28
N THR A 178 4.44 8.57 18.79
CA THR A 178 3.39 7.60 19.12
C THR A 178 2.90 6.83 17.90
N LEU A 179 2.72 7.49 16.75
CA LEU A 179 2.32 6.82 15.51
C LEU A 179 3.34 5.76 15.11
N ARG A 180 4.65 6.07 15.16
CA ARG A 180 5.71 5.10 14.84
C ARG A 180 5.69 3.88 15.77
N GLU A 181 5.44 4.11 17.07
CA GLU A 181 5.30 3.00 18.04
C GLU A 181 4.11 2.10 17.69
N ARG A 182 2.95 2.69 17.39
CA ARG A 182 1.75 1.92 16.99
C ARG A 182 1.91 1.20 15.65
N GLU A 183 2.61 1.81 14.70
CA GLU A 183 2.93 1.16 13.42
C GLU A 183 3.84 -0.06 13.62
N ALA A 184 4.83 0.04 14.52
CA ALA A 184 5.69 -1.08 14.87
C ALA A 184 4.90 -2.21 15.59
N GLU A 185 4.01 -1.85 16.52
CA GLU A 185 3.10 -2.82 17.16
C GLU A 185 2.20 -3.51 16.13
N LEU A 186 1.60 -2.75 15.20
CA LEU A 186 0.76 -3.29 14.13
C LEU A 186 1.53 -4.25 13.24
N ALA A 187 2.76 -3.90 12.87
CA ALA A 187 3.62 -4.78 12.07
C ALA A 187 3.95 -6.10 12.82
N GLY A 188 4.16 -6.03 14.14
CA GLY A 188 4.32 -7.23 14.97
C GLY A 188 3.09 -8.12 14.97
N VAL A 189 1.91 -7.53 15.22
CA VAL A 189 0.63 -8.27 15.21
C VAL A 189 0.33 -8.89 13.84
N GLN A 190 0.65 -8.20 12.75
CA GLN A 190 0.47 -8.75 11.40
C GLN A 190 1.39 -9.94 11.11
N ALA A 191 2.62 -9.92 11.63
CA ALA A 191 3.54 -11.04 11.52
C ALA A 191 3.03 -12.25 12.33
N ASP A 192 2.53 -12.01 13.54
CA ASP A 192 1.92 -13.06 14.38
C ASP A 192 0.66 -13.65 13.71
N GLU A 193 -0.20 -12.80 13.15
CA GLU A 193 -1.40 -13.25 12.42
C GLU A 193 -1.02 -14.12 11.21
N ALA A 194 0.03 -13.75 10.46
CA ALA A 194 0.53 -14.55 9.35
C ALA A 194 1.09 -15.91 9.83
N ALA A 195 1.80 -15.94 10.95
CA ALA A 195 2.31 -17.17 11.53
C ALA A 195 1.17 -18.09 12.01
N VAL A 196 0.15 -17.53 12.65
CA VAL A 196 -1.04 -18.28 13.09
C VAL A 196 -1.78 -18.87 11.90
N LYS A 197 -1.98 -18.12 10.82
CA LYS A 197 -2.64 -18.64 9.60
C LYS A 197 -1.91 -19.84 8.98
N VAL A 198 -0.59 -19.84 9.01
CA VAL A 198 0.20 -20.99 8.54
C VAL A 198 0.00 -22.19 9.45
N ALA A 199 0.04 -21.99 10.77
CA ALA A 199 -0.20 -23.06 11.74
C ALA A 199 -1.64 -23.61 11.66
N GLU A 200 -2.65 -22.76 11.46
CA GLU A 200 -4.04 -23.18 11.22
C GLU A 200 -4.16 -24.07 9.98
N ALA A 201 -3.54 -23.67 8.87
CA ALA A 201 -3.54 -24.47 7.64
C ALA A 201 -2.84 -25.83 7.84
N ASP A 202 -1.80 -25.89 8.66
CA ASP A 202 -1.14 -27.15 9.02
C ASP A 202 -2.08 -28.06 9.82
N VAL A 203 -2.76 -27.51 10.83
CA VAL A 203 -3.74 -28.24 11.64
C VAL A 203 -4.92 -28.73 10.79
N GLU A 204 -5.44 -27.92 9.88
CA GLU A 204 -6.54 -28.34 8.98
C GLU A 204 -6.14 -29.54 8.10
N ARG A 205 -4.87 -29.62 7.65
CA ARG A 205 -4.38 -30.79 6.90
C ARG A 205 -4.35 -32.03 7.78
N ASP A 206 -3.80 -31.91 8.99
CA ASP A 206 -3.70 -33.02 9.94
C ASP A 206 -5.10 -33.53 10.34
N GLU A 207 -6.05 -32.62 10.56
CA GLU A 207 -7.45 -32.95 10.83
C GLU A 207 -8.09 -33.67 9.64
N ALA A 208 -7.87 -33.20 8.41
CA ALA A 208 -8.40 -33.85 7.22
C ALA A 208 -7.85 -35.27 7.03
N GLU A 209 -6.57 -35.48 7.32
CA GLU A 209 -5.95 -36.81 7.30
C GLU A 209 -6.53 -37.72 8.40
N PHE A 210 -6.65 -37.20 9.62
CA PHE A 210 -7.26 -37.91 10.74
C PHE A 210 -8.70 -38.33 10.43
N LEU A 211 -9.51 -37.42 9.88
CA LEU A 211 -10.91 -37.69 9.55
C LEU A 211 -11.06 -38.75 8.46
N LYS A 212 -10.16 -38.77 7.47
CA LYS A 212 -10.12 -39.83 6.45
C LYS A 212 -9.84 -41.19 7.07
N ALA A 213 -8.79 -41.28 7.91
CA ALA A 213 -8.45 -42.52 8.59
C ALA A 213 -9.58 -42.99 9.52
N HIS A 214 -10.21 -42.06 10.25
CA HIS A 214 -11.35 -42.36 11.11
C HIS A 214 -12.56 -42.85 10.31
N ALA A 215 -12.86 -42.23 9.17
CA ALA A 215 -13.95 -42.67 8.30
C ALA A 215 -13.70 -44.09 7.76
N GLU A 216 -12.47 -44.38 7.31
CA GLU A 216 -12.08 -45.73 6.87
C GLU A 216 -12.28 -46.74 8.00
N GLN A 217 -11.77 -46.46 9.20
CA GLN A 217 -11.91 -47.35 10.34
C GLN A 217 -13.37 -47.54 10.76
N ALA A 218 -14.20 -46.49 10.71
CA ALA A 218 -15.62 -46.59 10.96
C ALA A 218 -16.32 -47.53 9.95
N THR A 219 -15.97 -47.44 8.66
CA THR A 219 -16.50 -48.37 7.65
C THR A 219 -16.03 -49.80 7.87
N HIS A 220 -14.79 -50.01 8.31
CA HIS A 220 -14.29 -51.34 8.63
C HIS A 220 -15.04 -51.96 9.84
N ILE A 221 -15.32 -51.16 10.87
CA ILE A 221 -16.11 -51.60 12.03
C ILE A 221 -17.53 -51.98 11.61
N THR A 222 -18.19 -51.20 10.75
CA THR A 222 -19.54 -51.54 10.28
C THR A 222 -19.54 -52.83 9.45
N GLN A 223 -18.55 -53.03 8.58
CA GLN A 223 -18.39 -54.27 7.82
C GLN A 223 -18.20 -55.49 8.72
N LEU A 224 -17.33 -55.39 9.72
CA LEU A 224 -17.15 -56.45 10.73
C LEU A 224 -18.43 -56.70 11.52
N GLY A 225 -19.19 -55.64 11.83
CA GLY A 225 -20.52 -55.75 12.45
C GLY A 225 -21.51 -56.54 11.60
N HIS A 226 -21.56 -56.26 10.29
CA HIS A 226 -22.41 -57.01 9.34
C HIS A 226 -21.97 -58.47 9.21
N ALA A 227 -20.67 -58.73 9.11
CA ALA A 227 -20.13 -60.09 9.03
C ALA A 227 -20.45 -60.90 10.29
N LEU A 228 -20.29 -60.31 11.46
CA LEU A 228 -20.63 -60.93 12.73
C LEU A 228 -22.13 -61.20 12.84
N ALA A 229 -22.98 -60.25 12.44
CA ALA A 229 -24.43 -60.43 12.43
C ALA A 229 -24.84 -61.59 11.50
N SER A 230 -24.27 -61.66 10.30
CA SER A 230 -24.51 -62.75 9.35
C SER A 230 -24.08 -64.11 9.91
N ALA A 231 -22.87 -64.20 10.49
CA ALA A 231 -22.37 -65.42 11.11
C ALA A 231 -23.25 -65.87 12.29
N LYS A 232 -23.74 -64.94 13.11
CA LYS A 232 -24.70 -65.26 14.18
C LYS A 232 -26.00 -65.82 13.63
N THR A 233 -26.57 -65.21 12.57
CA THR A 233 -27.78 -65.72 11.94
C THR A 233 -27.59 -67.14 11.37
N GLN A 234 -26.44 -67.40 10.73
CA GLN A 234 -26.09 -68.74 10.24
C GLN A 234 -25.99 -69.75 11.38
N LEU A 235 -25.33 -69.39 12.48
CA LEU A 235 -25.22 -70.24 13.67
C LEU A 235 -26.60 -70.56 14.25
N LEU A 236 -27.48 -69.56 14.36
CA LEU A 236 -28.85 -69.75 14.84
C LEU A 236 -29.62 -70.72 13.95
N LEU A 237 -29.54 -70.55 12.62
CA LEU A 237 -30.17 -71.47 11.67
C LEU A 237 -29.63 -72.90 11.80
N SER A 238 -28.30 -73.07 11.81
CA SER A 238 -27.66 -74.38 11.96
C SER A 238 -28.01 -75.05 13.29
N SER A 239 -28.08 -74.28 14.38
CA SER A 239 -28.50 -74.79 15.69
C SER A 239 -29.96 -75.26 15.70
N SER A 240 -30.86 -74.50 15.06
CA SER A 240 -32.27 -74.88 14.91
C SER A 240 -32.43 -76.12 14.02
N LEU A 241 -31.67 -76.24 12.93
CA LEU A 241 -31.64 -77.43 12.09
C LEU A 241 -31.11 -78.64 12.85
N LEU A 242 -30.04 -78.48 13.62
CA LEU A 242 -29.48 -79.55 14.44
C LEU A 242 -30.48 -80.01 15.50
N GLN A 243 -31.13 -79.08 16.21
CA GLN A 243 -32.19 -79.41 17.16
C GLN A 243 -33.36 -80.12 16.47
N HIS A 244 -33.73 -79.71 15.25
CA HIS A 244 -34.75 -80.38 14.47
C HIS A 244 -34.33 -81.81 14.11
N LEU A 245 -33.10 -82.02 13.63
CA LEU A 245 -32.54 -83.33 13.30
C LEU A 245 -32.40 -84.25 14.52
N GLU A 246 -32.00 -83.70 15.67
CA GLU A 246 -31.94 -84.45 16.93
C GLU A 246 -33.35 -84.85 17.42
N SER A 247 -34.35 -83.99 17.21
CA SER A 247 -35.74 -84.29 17.56
C SER A 247 -36.45 -85.23 16.57
N THR A 248 -35.99 -85.30 15.32
CA THR A 248 -36.57 -86.17 14.28
C THR A 248 -35.98 -87.57 14.39
N ASN A 249 -36.68 -88.42 15.13
CA ASN A 249 -36.38 -89.83 15.13
C ASN A 249 -36.96 -90.46 13.85
N VAL A 250 -36.09 -90.90 12.94
CA VAL A 250 -36.46 -91.53 11.66
C VAL A 250 -37.46 -92.68 11.83
N TRP A 251 -37.42 -93.41 12.95
CA TRP A 251 -38.37 -94.49 13.24
C TRP A 251 -39.79 -93.97 13.51
N ASN A 252 -39.89 -92.82 14.18
CA ASN A 252 -41.17 -92.17 14.47
C ASN A 252 -41.75 -91.53 13.20
N ASP A 253 -40.90 -91.03 12.30
CA ASP A 253 -41.33 -90.46 11.02
C ASP A 253 -41.73 -91.52 10.00
N ALA A 254 -40.98 -92.63 9.91
CA ALA A 254 -41.26 -93.73 8.99
C ALA A 254 -42.46 -94.59 9.43
N PHE A 255 -42.68 -94.71 10.74
CA PHE A 255 -43.79 -95.47 11.34
C PHE A 255 -44.48 -94.61 12.41
N GLN A 256 -45.32 -93.68 11.95
CA GLN A 256 -46.14 -92.83 12.80
C GLN A 256 -47.26 -93.66 13.45
N ILE A 257 -46.96 -94.28 14.58
CA ILE A 257 -47.93 -95.06 15.36
C ILE A 257 -48.66 -94.11 16.30
N GLY A 258 -49.96 -93.95 16.10
CA GLY A 258 -50.79 -93.03 16.86
C GLY A 258 -52.17 -93.60 17.17
N HIS A 259 -53.01 -92.75 17.77
CA HIS A 259 -54.41 -93.05 17.97
C HIS A 259 -55.26 -92.02 17.22
N ALA A 260 -56.09 -92.48 16.29
CA ALA A 260 -57.08 -91.61 15.67
C ALA A 260 -58.34 -91.60 16.55
N PRO A 261 -58.77 -90.43 17.05
CA PRO A 261 -60.08 -90.32 17.69
C PRO A 261 -61.14 -90.41 16.60
N LEU A 262 -62.03 -91.39 16.71
CA LEU A 262 -63.21 -91.45 15.85
C LEU A 262 -64.31 -90.59 16.46
N LEU A 263 -64.98 -89.79 15.63
CA LEU A 263 -66.18 -89.04 16.00
C LEU A 263 -67.22 -90.05 16.50
N ALA A 264 -67.31 -90.17 17.82
CA ALA A 264 -68.35 -90.95 18.47
C ALA A 264 -69.66 -90.18 18.29
N ASP A 265 -70.52 -90.68 17.43
CA ASP A 265 -71.93 -90.29 17.44
C ASP A 265 -72.48 -90.62 18.84
N VAL A 266 -72.77 -89.56 19.59
CA VAL A 266 -73.47 -89.47 20.89
C VAL A 266 -73.17 -90.59 21.92
N GLY A 267 -72.36 -90.25 22.93
CA GLY A 267 -72.60 -90.70 24.30
C GLY A 267 -72.00 -92.04 24.76
N ARG A 268 -71.00 -92.60 24.07
CA ARG A 268 -70.18 -93.71 24.61
C ARG A 268 -68.70 -93.45 24.40
N SER A 269 -67.91 -93.91 25.38
CA SER A 269 -66.44 -93.87 25.49
C SER A 269 -65.76 -93.66 24.14
N ALA A 270 -64.98 -92.59 23.99
CA ALA A 270 -64.25 -92.29 22.76
C ALA A 270 -63.44 -93.52 22.33
N VAL A 271 -63.93 -94.24 21.32
CA VAL A 271 -63.26 -95.42 20.79
C VAL A 271 -62.13 -94.91 19.92
N THR A 272 -60.90 -95.03 20.42
CA THR A 272 -59.70 -94.73 19.66
C THR A 272 -59.29 -95.98 18.88
N VAL A 273 -58.91 -95.78 17.62
CA VAL A 273 -58.32 -96.85 16.80
C VAL A 273 -56.84 -96.56 16.63
N GLY A 274 -56.02 -97.58 16.85
CA GLY A 274 -54.59 -97.52 16.57
C GLY A 274 -54.37 -97.32 15.07
N THR A 275 -53.58 -96.31 14.72
CA THR A 275 -53.21 -96.01 13.35
C THR A 275 -51.71 -96.09 13.17
N ILE A 276 -51.28 -96.48 11.98
CA ILE A 276 -49.87 -96.45 11.56
C ILE A 276 -49.77 -95.73 10.21
N ASN A 277 -48.99 -94.64 10.16
CA ASN A 277 -48.93 -93.73 8.98
C ASN A 277 -50.32 -93.30 8.47
N GLY A 278 -51.28 -93.13 9.37
CA GLY A 278 -52.65 -92.77 9.05
C GLY A 278 -53.58 -93.93 8.65
N LEU A 279 -53.07 -95.15 8.46
CA LEU A 279 -53.87 -96.35 8.19
C LEU A 279 -54.40 -96.98 9.48
N ARG A 280 -55.66 -97.44 9.48
CA ARG A 280 -56.30 -98.04 10.66
C ARG A 280 -56.00 -99.53 10.77
N LEU A 281 -55.51 -99.98 11.93
CA LEU A 281 -55.19 -101.40 12.19
C LEU A 281 -56.42 -102.30 12.40
N GLY A 282 -57.62 -101.71 12.38
CA GLY A 282 -58.91 -102.36 12.57
C GLY A 282 -59.76 -101.65 13.61
N GLY A 283 -61.08 -101.72 13.49
CA GLY A 283 -61.99 -101.06 14.41
C GLY A 283 -63.41 -100.92 13.89
N ARG A 284 -64.25 -100.21 14.65
CA ARG A 284 -65.60 -99.79 14.25
C ARG A 284 -65.55 -98.28 13.95
N PRO A 285 -66.11 -97.79 12.83
CA PRO A 285 -66.79 -98.52 11.76
C PRO A 285 -65.86 -99.43 10.95
N THR A 286 -66.43 -100.42 10.27
CA THR A 286 -65.70 -101.43 9.49
C THR A 286 -64.77 -100.75 8.48
N VAL A 287 -63.48 -101.08 8.59
CA VAL A 287 -62.42 -100.60 7.70
C VAL A 287 -62.25 -101.61 6.56
N GLU A 288 -61.92 -101.13 5.35
CA GLU A 288 -61.66 -101.98 4.20
C GLU A 288 -60.49 -102.95 4.45
N TRP A 289 -60.62 -104.19 3.98
CA TRP A 289 -59.61 -105.22 4.21
C TRP A 289 -58.24 -104.84 3.62
N ASP A 290 -58.23 -104.11 2.50
CA ASP A 290 -57.00 -103.62 1.87
C ASP A 290 -56.25 -102.61 2.76
N GLU A 291 -56.98 -101.76 3.50
CA GLU A 291 -56.38 -100.81 4.45
C GLU A 291 -55.80 -101.53 5.66
N ILE A 292 -56.52 -102.53 6.20
CA ILE A 292 -56.04 -103.36 7.32
C ILE A 292 -54.79 -104.14 6.89
N ASN A 293 -54.83 -104.79 5.72
CA ASN A 293 -53.70 -105.57 5.20
C ASN A 293 -52.47 -104.69 4.95
N ALA A 294 -52.65 -103.48 4.40
CA ALA A 294 -51.58 -102.51 4.24
C ALA A 294 -51.00 -102.04 5.59
N ALA A 295 -51.86 -101.79 6.59
CA ALA A 295 -51.44 -101.41 7.94
C ALA A 295 -50.63 -102.52 8.61
N TRP A 296 -51.07 -103.78 8.52
CA TRP A 296 -50.35 -104.93 9.06
C TRP A 296 -49.04 -105.22 8.31
N GLY A 297 -49.00 -105.01 7.00
CA GLY A 297 -47.76 -105.07 6.22
C GLY A 297 -46.73 -104.04 6.68
N LEU A 298 -47.20 -102.84 7.01
CA LEU A 298 -46.34 -101.77 7.56
C LEU A 298 -45.86 -102.07 8.99
N VAL A 299 -46.71 -102.69 9.83
CA VAL A 299 -46.33 -103.19 11.16
C VAL A 299 -45.27 -104.30 11.06
N ALA A 300 -45.45 -105.25 10.14
CA ALA A 300 -44.48 -106.32 9.91
C ALA A 300 -43.13 -105.75 9.45
N LEU A 301 -43.13 -104.77 8.54
CA LEU A 301 -41.92 -104.06 8.12
C LEU A 301 -41.26 -103.31 9.29
N CYS A 302 -42.04 -102.68 10.16
CA CYS A 302 -41.52 -102.02 11.36
C CYS A 302 -40.80 -103.01 12.28
N ILE A 303 -41.43 -104.16 12.56
CA ILE A 303 -40.89 -105.20 13.44
C ILE A 303 -39.62 -105.83 12.85
N ASP A 304 -39.61 -106.15 11.54
CA ASP A 304 -38.42 -106.68 10.84
C ASP A 304 -37.23 -105.72 10.96
N ARG A 305 -37.47 -104.43 10.72
CA ARG A 305 -36.43 -103.39 10.79
C ARG A 305 -35.96 -103.12 12.22
N LEU A 306 -36.85 -103.21 13.21
CA LEU A 306 -36.49 -103.15 14.63
C LEU A 306 -35.62 -104.34 15.04
N ALA A 307 -35.99 -105.55 14.62
CA ALA A 307 -35.21 -106.76 14.90
C ALA A 307 -33.82 -106.70 14.27
N PHE A 308 -33.71 -106.21 13.03
CA PHE A 308 -32.42 -105.93 12.39
C PHE A 308 -31.56 -104.96 13.21
N LYS A 309 -32.15 -103.89 13.75
CA LYS A 309 -31.43 -102.90 14.57
C LYS A 309 -30.97 -103.45 15.92
N VAL A 310 -31.81 -104.26 16.58
CA VAL A 310 -31.51 -104.85 17.90
C VAL A 310 -30.62 -106.10 17.78
N GLY A 311 -30.48 -106.66 16.57
CA GLY A 311 -29.71 -107.87 16.32
C GLY A 311 -30.43 -109.16 16.71
N CYS A 312 -31.76 -109.12 16.79
CA CYS A 312 -32.58 -110.30 17.07
C CYS A 312 -32.89 -111.05 15.76
N THR A 313 -32.69 -112.37 15.76
CA THR A 313 -33.18 -113.26 14.70
C THR A 313 -34.49 -113.88 15.15
N PHE A 314 -35.55 -113.74 14.35
CA PHE A 314 -36.79 -114.46 14.61
C PHE A 314 -36.57 -115.95 14.38
N GLU A 315 -36.84 -116.77 15.38
CA GLU A 315 -36.96 -118.23 15.20
C GLU A 315 -38.24 -118.50 14.43
N THR A 316 -38.10 -119.14 13.27
CA THR A 316 -39.20 -119.62 12.43
C THR A 316 -39.83 -120.88 12.99
#